data_AF-A0A935EHS0-F1
#
_entry.id   AF-A0A935EHS0-F1
#
_cell.length_a   1.000
_cell.length_b   1.000
_cell.length_c   1.000
_cell.angle_alpha   90.00
_cell.angle_beta   90.00
_cell.angle_gamma   90.00
#
_symmetry.space_group_name_H-M   'P 1'
#
loop_
_entity.id
_entity.type
_entity.pdbx_description
1 polymer ?
#
loop_
_entity_poly.entity_id
_entity_poly.type
_entity_poly.pdbx_seq_one_letter_code
_entity_poly.pdbx_strand_id
1 'polypeptide(L)'
;MKPIAASLAAALLLAPATARADEASAWSKYERRVDGILDALHAAWRTGESSEGSRQRVKGLCQGVTRDSTGGEGIMLPSWARSLITACSYVDELAGMNADTIWSANDLRANCNQMKKDAGDMLKARLVTVAPQAHEKALHLGADLMFF
;
A
#
# COMPACT_ATOMS: atom_id res chain seq x y z
N MET A 1 -38.81 -5.38 -34.14
CA MET A 1 -38.30 -5.04 -32.79
C MET A 1 -37.59 -6.25 -32.18
N LYS A 2 -36.42 -6.00 -31.57
CA LYS A 2 -35.66 -6.82 -30.59
C LYS A 2 -34.84 -8.02 -31.12
N PRO A 3 -33.50 -7.88 -31.00
CA PRO A 3 -32.74 -8.73 -30.09
C PRO A 3 -31.83 -7.87 -29.20
N ILE A 4 -32.40 -7.05 -28.32
CA ILE A 4 -31.63 -6.28 -27.32
C ILE A 4 -31.71 -6.96 -25.94
N ALA A 5 -32.72 -7.82 -25.72
CA ALA A 5 -32.99 -8.43 -24.42
C ALA A 5 -32.01 -9.57 -24.05
N ALA A 6 -31.50 -10.33 -25.02
CA ALA A 6 -30.61 -11.47 -24.75
C ALA A 6 -29.18 -11.04 -24.36
N SER A 7 -28.66 -9.96 -24.96
CA SER A 7 -27.31 -9.46 -24.65
C SER A 7 -27.23 -8.71 -23.31
N LEU A 8 -28.32 -8.07 -22.87
CA LEU A 8 -28.36 -7.43 -21.54
C LEU A 8 -28.35 -8.45 -20.39
N ALA A 9 -29.03 -9.60 -20.55
CA ALA A 9 -29.10 -10.63 -19.52
C ALA A 9 -27.74 -11.31 -19.28
N ALA A 10 -26.96 -11.56 -20.33
CA ALA A 10 -25.61 -12.11 -20.21
C ALA A 10 -24.63 -11.14 -19.54
N ALA A 11 -24.72 -9.83 -19.85
CA ALA A 11 -23.89 -8.81 -19.23
C ALA A 11 -24.17 -8.65 -17.71
N LEU A 12 -25.44 -8.78 -17.30
CA LEU A 12 -25.84 -8.73 -15.89
C LEU A 12 -25.38 -9.95 -15.07
N LEU A 13 -25.23 -11.11 -15.70
CA LEU A 13 -24.72 -12.32 -15.05
C LEU A 13 -23.19 -12.31 -14.91
N LEU A 14 -22.49 -11.61 -15.80
CA LEU A 14 -21.03 -11.50 -15.80
C LEU A 14 -20.51 -10.34 -14.93
N ALA A 15 -21.27 -9.26 -14.78
CA ALA A 15 -20.87 -8.08 -14.01
C ALA A 15 -20.43 -8.36 -12.55
N PRO A 16 -21.09 -9.25 -11.77
CA PRO A 16 -20.66 -9.55 -10.41
C PRO A 16 -19.36 -10.36 -10.37
N ALA A 17 -19.12 -11.19 -11.40
CA ALA A 17 -17.91 -12.00 -11.50
C ALA A 17 -16.71 -11.14 -11.92
N THR A 18 -16.91 -10.21 -12.86
CA THR A 18 -15.86 -9.26 -13.27
C THR A 18 -15.51 -8.31 -12.13
N ALA A 19 -16.49 -7.75 -11.42
CA ALA A 19 -16.24 -6.87 -10.28
C ALA A 19 -15.44 -7.57 -9.16
N ARG A 20 -15.73 -8.84 -8.88
CA ARG A 20 -14.96 -9.64 -7.90
C ARG A 20 -13.55 -9.97 -8.38
N ALA A 21 -13.37 -10.24 -9.66
CA ALA A 21 -12.05 -10.49 -10.24
C ALA A 21 -11.17 -9.23 -10.20
N ASP A 22 -11.75 -8.07 -10.49
CA ASP A 22 -11.07 -6.77 -10.40
C ASP A 22 -10.70 -6.44 -8.94
N GLU A 23 -11.58 -6.78 -7.99
CA GLU A 23 -11.32 -6.63 -6.56
C GLU A 23 -10.18 -7.52 -6.06
N ALA A 24 -10.19 -8.81 -6.40
CA ALA A 24 -9.11 -9.72 -6.04
C ALA A 24 -7.76 -9.29 -6.66
N SER A 25 -7.77 -8.82 -7.91
CA SER A 25 -6.57 -8.30 -8.59
C SER A 25 -6.00 -7.06 -7.90
N ALA A 26 -6.86 -6.13 -7.47
CA ALA A 26 -6.47 -4.96 -6.71
C ALA A 26 -5.78 -5.34 -5.39
N TRP A 27 -6.39 -6.22 -4.60
CA TRP A 27 -5.79 -6.67 -3.35
C TRP A 27 -4.49 -7.44 -3.56
N SER A 28 -4.36 -8.23 -4.63
CA SER A 28 -3.10 -8.88 -4.99
C SER A 28 -1.97 -7.89 -5.30
N LYS A 29 -2.27 -6.72 -5.88
CA LYS A 29 -1.28 -5.64 -6.06
C LYS A 29 -0.86 -5.03 -4.72
N TYR A 30 -1.84 -4.73 -3.85
CA TYR A 30 -1.57 -4.25 -2.49
C TYR A 30 -0.65 -5.21 -1.73
N GLU A 31 -1.01 -6.49 -1.68
CA GLU A 31 -0.26 -7.51 -0.94
C GLU A 31 1.18 -7.65 -1.45
N ARG A 32 1.39 -7.70 -2.78
CA ARG A 32 2.75 -7.76 -3.35
C ARG A 32 3.59 -6.55 -2.99
N ARG A 33 2.98 -5.37 -2.88
CA ARG A 33 3.70 -4.16 -2.50
C ARG A 33 4.12 -4.21 -1.03
N VAL A 34 3.22 -4.65 -0.15
CA VAL A 34 3.54 -4.84 1.27
C VAL A 34 4.63 -5.88 1.46
N ASP A 35 4.56 -7.03 0.76
CA ASP A 35 5.59 -8.07 0.83
C ASP A 35 6.97 -7.53 0.47
N GLY A 36 7.09 -6.79 -0.64
CA GLY A 36 8.37 -6.20 -1.04
C GLY A 36 8.95 -5.24 0.00
N ILE A 37 8.10 -4.42 0.63
CA ILE A 37 8.53 -3.48 1.68
C ILE A 37 9.01 -4.24 2.92
N LEU A 38 8.23 -5.22 3.39
CA LEU A 38 8.60 -6.07 4.51
C LEU A 38 9.92 -6.81 4.25
N ASP A 39 10.10 -7.37 3.07
CA ASP A 39 11.34 -8.05 2.69
C ASP A 39 12.54 -7.11 2.73
N ALA A 40 12.38 -5.86 2.28
CA ALA A 40 13.44 -4.86 2.33
C ALA A 40 13.80 -4.45 3.77
N LEU A 41 12.79 -4.24 4.62
CA LEU A 41 12.96 -3.91 6.05
C LEU A 41 13.64 -5.06 6.80
N HIS A 42 13.12 -6.28 6.66
CA HIS A 42 13.67 -7.47 7.31
C HIS A 42 15.06 -7.84 6.81
N ALA A 43 15.36 -7.66 5.52
CA ALA A 43 16.70 -7.84 4.99
C ALA A 43 17.69 -6.90 5.69
N ALA A 44 17.33 -5.63 5.87
CA ALA A 44 18.18 -4.66 6.54
C ALA A 44 18.46 -5.01 8.01
N TRP A 45 17.45 -5.48 8.75
CA TRP A 45 17.63 -5.94 10.13
C TRP A 45 18.56 -7.15 10.23
N ARG A 46 18.48 -8.09 9.28
CA ARG A 46 19.32 -9.29 9.27
C ARG A 46 20.78 -9.01 8.92
N THR A 47 21.03 -8.08 8.00
CA THR A 47 22.38 -7.80 7.51
C THR A 47 23.11 -6.72 8.29
N GLY A 48 22.42 -5.97 9.16
CA GLY A 48 22.99 -4.82 9.86
C GLY A 48 23.46 -3.71 8.91
N GLU A 49 22.95 -3.72 7.66
CA GLU A 49 23.30 -2.74 6.64
C GLU A 49 22.99 -1.33 7.14
N SER A 50 23.86 -0.36 6.81
CA SER A 50 23.63 1.02 7.22
C SER A 50 22.25 1.47 6.74
N SER A 51 21.62 2.35 7.52
CA SER A 51 20.26 2.82 7.26
C SER A 51 20.05 3.33 5.82
N GLU A 52 21.11 3.80 5.15
CA GLU A 52 21.12 4.32 3.78
C GLU A 52 20.66 3.29 2.71
N GLY A 53 21.26 2.10 2.68
CA GLY A 53 21.00 1.10 1.62
C GLY A 53 19.59 0.51 1.69
N SER A 54 19.11 0.26 2.92
CA SER A 54 17.74 -0.16 3.17
C SER A 54 16.73 0.93 2.79
N ARG A 55 16.99 2.18 3.19
CA ARG A 55 16.16 3.34 2.83
C ARG A 55 16.03 3.47 1.32
N GLN A 56 17.09 3.26 0.55
CA GLN A 56 17.01 3.31 -0.92
C GLN A 56 16.14 2.20 -1.52
N ARG A 57 16.16 0.98 -0.97
CA ARG A 57 15.30 -0.11 -1.45
C ARG A 57 13.84 0.14 -1.11
N VAL A 58 13.54 0.55 0.12
CA VAL A 58 12.18 0.96 0.51
C VAL A 58 11.70 2.13 -0.34
N LYS A 59 12.58 3.10 -0.64
CA LYS A 59 12.29 4.20 -1.57
C LYS A 59 11.94 3.70 -2.98
N GLY A 60 12.74 2.81 -3.56
CA GLY A 60 12.43 2.22 -4.87
C GLY A 60 11.09 1.46 -4.88
N LEU A 61 10.73 0.84 -3.76
CA LEU A 61 9.44 0.18 -3.58
C LEU A 61 8.28 1.15 -3.34
N CYS A 62 8.54 2.34 -2.82
CA CYS A 62 7.51 3.38 -2.64
C CYS A 62 7.33 4.29 -3.86
N GLN A 63 8.29 4.31 -4.78
CA GLN A 63 8.19 5.04 -6.04
C GLN A 63 6.93 4.64 -6.83
N GLY A 64 6.14 5.65 -7.20
CA GLY A 64 4.93 5.47 -7.99
C GLY A 64 3.83 4.68 -7.28
N VAL A 65 3.87 4.57 -5.94
CA VAL A 65 2.73 4.10 -5.16
C VAL A 65 1.63 5.14 -5.22
N THR A 66 0.55 4.80 -5.91
CA THR A 66 -0.66 5.59 -6.03
C THR A 66 -1.84 4.70 -5.71
N ARG A 67 -3.04 5.30 -5.67
CA ARG A 67 -4.28 4.53 -5.58
C ARG A 67 -4.35 3.51 -6.70
N ASP A 68 -4.01 3.86 -7.93
CA ASP A 68 -4.17 2.99 -9.10
C ASP A 68 -3.12 1.87 -9.19
N SER A 69 -1.93 2.10 -8.63
CA SER A 69 -0.89 1.07 -8.55
C SER A 69 -1.08 0.09 -7.40
N THR A 70 -1.90 0.45 -6.41
CA THR A 70 -2.19 -0.35 -5.21
C THR A 70 -3.60 -0.95 -5.23
N GLY A 71 -4.55 -0.30 -5.89
CA GLY A 71 -5.92 -0.74 -6.10
C GLY A 71 -6.33 -0.46 -7.55
N GLY A 72 -7.18 -1.31 -8.14
CA GLY A 72 -7.68 -1.07 -9.50
C GLY A 72 -8.50 0.22 -9.61
N GLU A 73 -8.67 0.72 -10.84
CA GLU A 73 -9.61 1.82 -11.11
C GLU A 73 -10.99 1.50 -10.49
N GLY A 74 -11.59 2.48 -9.81
CA GLY A 74 -12.89 2.31 -9.16
C GLY A 74 -12.88 1.63 -7.79
N ILE A 75 -11.78 1.01 -7.35
CA ILE A 75 -11.71 0.36 -6.04
C ILE A 75 -11.42 1.36 -4.93
N MET A 76 -12.31 1.40 -3.94
CA MET A 76 -12.14 2.22 -2.74
C MET A 76 -11.49 1.38 -1.64
N LEU A 77 -10.16 1.50 -1.52
CA LEU A 77 -9.42 0.88 -0.43
C LEU A 77 -9.87 1.46 0.93
N PRO A 78 -9.99 0.63 1.98
CA PRO A 78 -10.25 1.10 3.34
C PRO A 78 -9.10 2.00 3.81
N SER A 79 -9.36 2.82 4.83
CA SER A 79 -8.38 3.81 5.33
C SER A 79 -7.03 3.17 5.69
N TRP A 80 -7.04 2.05 6.40
CA TRP A 80 -5.81 1.34 6.81
C TRP A 80 -4.98 0.85 5.62
N ALA A 81 -5.60 0.47 4.50
CA ALA A 81 -4.88 0.09 3.28
C ALA A 81 -4.37 1.33 2.53
N ARG A 82 -5.13 2.43 2.54
CA ARG A 82 -4.68 3.71 1.97
C ARG A 82 -3.51 4.33 2.73
N SER A 83 -3.37 4.05 4.02
CA SER A 83 -2.20 4.46 4.81
C SER A 83 -0.88 3.95 4.22
N LEU A 84 -0.87 2.86 3.43
CA LEU A 84 0.33 2.44 2.68
C LEU A 84 0.71 3.47 1.61
N ILE A 85 -0.28 3.99 0.88
CA ILE A 85 -0.06 4.98 -0.17
C ILE A 85 0.48 6.26 0.45
N THR A 86 -0.12 6.69 1.56
CA THR A 86 0.31 7.88 2.30
C THR A 86 1.70 7.69 2.91
N ALA A 87 1.99 6.54 3.53
CA ALA A 87 3.32 6.23 4.03
C ALA A 87 4.38 6.25 2.90
N CYS A 88 4.07 5.64 1.75
CA CYS A 88 4.98 5.63 0.62
C CYS A 88 5.11 6.98 -0.09
N SER A 89 4.06 7.83 -0.12
CA SER A 89 4.19 9.18 -0.65
C SER A 89 5.14 10.02 0.17
N TYR A 90 5.20 9.84 1.50
CA TYR A 90 6.26 10.46 2.30
C TYR A 90 7.64 9.93 1.87
N VAL A 91 7.81 8.63 1.70
CA VAL A 91 9.11 8.08 1.26
C VAL A 91 9.52 8.57 -0.14
N ASP A 92 8.57 8.79 -1.07
CA ASP A 92 8.80 9.19 -2.46
C ASP A 92 8.94 10.72 -2.65
N GLU A 93 8.06 11.53 -2.06
CA GLU A 93 8.13 13.00 -2.12
C GLU A 93 9.35 13.54 -1.37
N LEU A 94 9.73 12.92 -0.25
CA LEU A 94 10.96 13.20 0.49
C LEU A 94 12.21 12.68 -0.23
N ALA A 95 12.12 12.36 -1.52
CA ALA A 95 13.22 11.88 -2.33
C ALA A 95 13.47 12.74 -3.57
N GLY A 96 12.55 13.66 -3.88
CA GLY A 96 12.64 14.61 -5.00
C GLY A 96 13.16 16.00 -4.62
N MET A 97 13.19 16.34 -3.33
CA MET A 97 13.83 17.56 -2.82
C MET A 97 15.20 17.24 -2.21
N ASN A 98 16.06 18.24 -2.05
CA ASN A 98 17.47 18.07 -1.70
C ASN A 98 17.69 17.17 -0.46
N ALA A 99 18.51 16.12 -0.59
CA ALA A 99 18.76 15.10 0.45
C ALA A 99 19.18 15.71 1.80
N ASP A 100 19.82 16.89 1.76
CA ASP A 100 20.32 17.62 2.91
C ASP A 100 19.23 18.42 3.67
N THR A 101 18.06 18.66 3.07
CA THR A 101 16.97 19.46 3.67
C THR A 101 15.78 18.64 4.16
N ILE A 102 15.61 17.42 3.66
CA ILE A 102 14.52 16.50 4.02
C ILE A 102 14.57 16.07 5.49
N TRP A 103 15.77 16.09 6.07
CA TRP A 103 16.01 15.76 7.47
C TRP A 103 16.08 17.01 8.36
N SER A 104 15.37 18.09 8.00
CA SER A 104 15.13 19.19 8.94
C SER A 104 14.36 18.63 10.15
N ALA A 105 14.73 19.04 11.37
CA ALA A 105 14.15 18.47 12.59
C ALA A 105 12.62 18.64 12.71
N ASN A 106 12.05 19.64 12.02
CA ASN A 106 10.61 19.92 12.03
C ASN A 106 9.84 19.07 11.03
N ASP A 107 10.35 18.92 9.80
CA ASP A 107 9.74 18.06 8.78
C ASP A 107 9.83 16.59 9.20
N LEU A 108 10.97 16.21 9.80
CA LEU A 108 11.12 14.93 10.47
C LEU A 108 10.03 14.65 11.49
N ARG A 109 9.71 15.62 12.36
CA ARG A 109 8.71 15.42 13.42
C ARG A 109 7.30 15.28 12.85
N ALA A 110 6.92 16.12 11.89
CA ALA A 110 5.63 16.03 11.22
C ALA A 110 5.47 14.70 10.48
N ASN A 111 6.51 14.29 9.74
CA ASN A 111 6.54 13.03 9.00
C ASN A 111 6.53 11.81 9.93
N CYS A 112 7.27 11.84 11.04
CA CYS A 112 7.22 10.80 12.05
C CYS A 112 5.83 10.68 12.70
N ASN A 113 5.15 11.79 12.98
CA ASN A 113 3.81 11.76 13.55
C ASN A 113 2.80 11.15 12.59
N GLN A 114 2.89 11.51 11.30
CA GLN A 114 2.01 10.97 10.29
C GLN A 114 2.32 9.49 9.98
N MET A 115 3.60 9.10 9.89
CA MET A 115 4.01 7.71 9.75
C MET A 115 3.51 6.84 10.91
N LYS A 116 3.60 7.33 12.16
CA LYS A 116 3.05 6.65 13.35
C LYS A 116 1.53 6.52 13.29
N LYS A 117 0.84 7.54 12.77
CA LYS A 117 -0.61 7.48 12.57
C LYS A 117 -0.97 6.43 11.52
N ASP A 118 -0.28 6.41 10.38
CA ASP A 118 -0.51 5.45 9.30
C ASP A 118 -0.20 4.03 9.73
N ALA A 119 0.90 3.81 10.45
CA ALA A 119 1.22 2.53 11.07
C ALA A 119 0.16 2.13 12.10
N GLY A 120 -0.32 3.07 12.93
CA GLY A 120 -1.42 2.85 13.87
C GLY A 120 -2.75 2.50 13.22
N ASP A 121 -3.03 3.03 12.03
CA ASP A 121 -4.21 2.68 11.24
C ASP A 121 -4.06 1.29 10.60
N MET A 122 -2.87 0.94 10.12
CA MET A 122 -2.55 -0.42 9.65
C MET A 122 -2.68 -1.47 10.76
N LEU A 123 -2.25 -1.16 11.99
CA LEU A 123 -2.44 -2.03 13.17
C LEU A 123 -3.91 -2.25 13.57
N LYS A 124 -4.82 -1.44 13.03
CA LYS A 124 -6.27 -1.59 13.18
C LYS A 124 -6.93 -2.16 11.92
N ALA A 125 -6.14 -2.81 11.05
CA ALA A 125 -6.62 -3.44 9.84
C ALA A 125 -7.81 -4.37 10.14
N ARG A 126 -8.77 -4.36 9.20
CA ARG A 126 -9.94 -5.22 9.27
C ARG A 126 -9.87 -6.23 8.15
N LEU A 127 -10.42 -7.42 8.40
CA LEU A 127 -10.44 -8.49 7.43
C LEU A 127 -11.17 -8.07 6.16
N VAL A 128 -10.58 -8.40 5.02
CA VAL A 128 -11.20 -8.30 3.70
C VAL A 128 -11.44 -9.72 3.22
N THR A 129 -12.70 -10.10 3.04
CA THR A 129 -13.07 -11.49 2.73
C THR A 129 -12.43 -12.02 1.44
N VAL A 130 -12.31 -11.16 0.42
CA VAL A 130 -11.71 -11.53 -0.87
C VAL A 130 -10.18 -11.56 -0.85
N ALA A 131 -9.55 -11.04 0.22
CA ALA A 131 -8.10 -10.94 0.39
C ALA A 131 -7.72 -11.01 1.87
N PRO A 132 -7.85 -12.19 2.50
CA PRO A 132 -7.61 -12.34 3.92
C PRO A 132 -6.15 -12.06 4.31
N GLN A 133 -5.18 -12.29 3.41
CA GLN A 133 -3.76 -12.04 3.70
C GLN A 133 -3.42 -10.56 3.76
N ALA A 134 -4.14 -9.69 3.04
CA ALA A 134 -3.97 -8.24 3.13
C ALA A 134 -4.14 -7.72 4.57
N HIS A 135 -4.97 -8.37 5.39
CA HIS A 135 -5.10 -8.07 6.81
C HIS A 135 -3.77 -8.34 7.54
N GLU A 136 -3.28 -9.58 7.52
CA GLU A 136 -2.07 -9.97 8.26
C GLU A 136 -0.86 -9.14 7.81
N LYS A 137 -0.73 -8.93 6.51
CA LYS A 137 0.36 -8.15 5.92
C LYS A 137 0.32 -6.69 6.37
N ALA A 138 -0.87 -6.09 6.45
CA ALA A 138 -1.01 -4.73 6.98
C ALA A 138 -0.63 -4.65 8.46
N LEU A 139 -1.03 -5.62 9.27
CA LEU A 139 -0.63 -5.67 10.69
C LEU A 139 0.90 -5.77 10.83
N HIS A 140 1.54 -6.65 10.05
CA HIS A 140 3.00 -6.81 10.07
C HIS A 140 3.71 -5.52 9.66
N LEU A 141 3.30 -4.90 8.55
CA LEU A 141 3.90 -3.65 8.10
C LEU A 141 3.68 -2.52 9.10
N GLY A 142 2.47 -2.42 9.67
CA GLY A 142 2.19 -1.45 10.73
C GLY A 142 3.07 -1.65 11.96
N ALA A 143 3.37 -2.90 12.33
CA ALA A 143 4.29 -3.18 13.43
C ALA A 143 5.71 -2.72 13.09
N ASP A 144 6.24 -3.12 11.92
CA ASP A 144 7.61 -2.77 11.53
C ASP A 144 7.82 -1.25 11.39
N LEU A 145 6.82 -0.54 10.85
CA LEU A 145 6.86 0.92 10.73
C LEU A 145 6.84 1.63 12.09
N MET A 146 6.30 1.02 13.15
CA MET A 146 6.34 1.59 14.50
C MET A 146 7.72 1.49 15.14
N PHE A 147 8.58 0.59 14.66
CA PHE A 147 9.96 0.39 15.12
C PHE A 147 11.00 1.12 14.27
N PHE A 148 10.59 1.74 13.15
CA PHE A 148 11.43 2.55 12.27
C PHE A 148 11.53 4.01 12.75
#